data_AF-A0A562EP88-F1
#
_entry.id   AF-A0A562EP88-F1
#
_cell.length_a   1.000
_cell.length_b   1.000
_cell.length_c   1.000
_cell.angle_alpha   90.00
_cell.angle_beta   90.00
_cell.angle_gamma   90.00
#
_symmetry.space_group_name_H-M   'P 1'
#
loop_
_entity.id
_entity.type
_entity.pdbx_description
1 polymer ?
#
loop_
_entity_poly.entity_id
_entity_poly.type
_entity_poly.pdbx_seq_one_letter_code
_entity_poly.pdbx_strand_id
1 'polypeptide(L)'
;MTTTEVGSVDNAEPDYSDEVLYEVRGNAAWITINRPHRRNAMARRTVNQLTEAFVEAGEDPDVFAVVITGAGDKAFCAGGDMKEMDDIARSGRQVHVPMTGLYRALFEVMLETYKPVIAAINGHAIAGGCEIVLSSDVRIAVEGATIGLTEARRGMGANLGSVLLPRLVPRAVAMDLLYTARTIPVEEAKEMGLINRVVPREDFEAEVQKYVDDILANSPVTLRRYKEMATKSWGLPLPSALRLNVGPNPYLSEDRVEGVRAFLEKRAPVWKNR
;
A
#
# COMPACT_ATOMS: atom_id res chain seq x y z
N MET A 1 55.25 -28.65 3.83
CA MET A 1 54.08 -28.45 4.72
C MET A 1 53.75 -26.98 4.71
N THR A 2 52.89 -26.58 3.78
CA THR A 2 52.39 -25.20 3.63
C THR A 2 50.91 -25.25 3.95
N THR A 3 50.57 -24.90 5.18
CA THR A 3 49.19 -24.74 5.66
C THR A 3 48.67 -23.41 5.14
N THR A 4 47.82 -23.48 4.13
CA THR A 4 47.02 -22.35 3.66
C THR A 4 45.86 -22.15 4.64
N GLU A 5 45.90 -21.07 5.42
CA GLU A 5 44.76 -20.63 6.22
C GLU A 5 43.63 -20.21 5.28
N VAL A 6 42.52 -20.94 5.35
CA VAL A 6 41.27 -20.56 4.69
C VAL A 6 40.65 -19.47 5.55
N GLY A 7 40.71 -18.23 5.08
CA GLY A 7 40.04 -17.10 5.69
C GLY A 7 38.55 -17.39 5.85
N SER A 8 38.06 -17.28 7.08
CA SER A 8 36.65 -17.34 7.42
C SER A 8 35.92 -16.22 6.69
N VAL A 9 35.05 -16.59 5.75
CA VAL A 9 34.09 -15.66 5.17
C VAL A 9 33.14 -15.26 6.29
N ASP A 10 33.30 -14.04 6.79
CA ASP A 10 32.40 -13.40 7.74
C ASP A 10 31.02 -13.32 7.08
N ASN A 11 30.16 -14.30 7.39
CA ASN A 11 28.72 -14.22 7.12
C ASN A 11 28.11 -13.27 8.15
N ALA A 12 28.40 -11.97 8.03
CA ALA A 12 27.62 -10.96 8.74
C ALA A 12 26.17 -11.07 8.26
N GLU A 13 25.24 -11.32 9.18
CA GLU A 13 23.81 -11.22 8.86
C GLU A 13 23.54 -9.81 8.31
N PRO A 14 22.70 -9.67 7.27
CA PRO A 14 22.41 -8.36 6.70
C PRO A 14 21.87 -7.43 7.80
N ASP A 15 22.35 -6.18 7.82
CA ASP A 15 21.82 -5.15 8.71
C ASP A 15 20.39 -4.79 8.27
N TYR A 16 19.41 -5.24 9.06
CA TYR A 16 17.99 -4.92 8.88
C TYR A 16 17.53 -3.81 9.84
N SER A 17 18.41 -2.85 10.18
CA SER A 17 18.02 -1.68 10.98
C SER A 17 16.82 -0.94 10.38
N ASP A 18 16.73 -0.89 9.06
CA ASP A 18 15.62 -0.24 8.34
C ASP A 18 14.69 -1.31 7.75
N GLU A 19 13.66 -1.65 8.52
CA GLU A 19 12.60 -2.60 8.13
C GLU A 19 11.63 -2.02 7.10
N VAL A 20 11.72 -0.71 6.85
CA VAL A 20 10.99 0.03 5.82
C VAL A 20 11.97 0.99 5.15
N LEU A 21 12.03 0.95 3.82
CA LEU A 21 12.82 1.90 3.03
C LEU A 21 11.90 2.97 2.44
N TYR A 22 12.37 4.20 2.39
CA TYR A 22 11.68 5.34 1.82
C TYR A 22 12.58 6.01 0.77
N GLU A 23 12.07 6.13 -0.46
CA GLU A 23 12.79 6.74 -1.58
C GLU A 23 11.83 7.60 -2.40
N VAL A 24 12.21 8.83 -2.74
CA VAL A 24 11.43 9.66 -3.67
C VAL A 24 12.00 9.50 -5.08
N ARG A 25 11.19 8.96 -6.00
CA ARG A 25 11.50 8.85 -7.43
C ARG A 25 10.62 9.82 -8.21
N GLY A 26 11.22 10.87 -8.75
CA GLY A 26 10.46 11.98 -9.33
C GLY A 26 9.62 12.67 -8.25
N ASN A 27 8.29 12.60 -8.36
CA ASN A 27 7.35 13.11 -7.36
C ASN A 27 6.55 11.98 -6.69
N ALA A 28 7.03 10.74 -6.73
CA ALA A 28 6.40 9.61 -6.05
C ALA A 28 7.26 9.10 -4.90
N ALA A 29 6.68 8.95 -3.72
CA ALA A 29 7.32 8.29 -2.58
C ALA A 29 7.16 6.78 -2.71
N TRP A 30 8.27 6.05 -2.74
CA TRP A 30 8.34 4.59 -2.77
C TRP A 30 8.66 4.07 -1.38
N ILE A 31 7.68 3.40 -0.79
CA ILE A 31 7.75 2.77 0.52
C ILE A 31 7.92 1.26 0.33
N THR A 32 9.05 0.71 0.75
CA THR A 32 9.35 -0.72 0.60
C THR A 32 9.41 -1.40 1.97
N ILE A 33 8.58 -2.42 2.20
CA ILE A 33 8.71 -3.27 3.40
C ILE A 33 9.95 -4.14 3.21
N ASN A 34 10.97 -3.94 4.04
CA ASN A 34 12.31 -4.52 3.86
C ASN A 34 12.61 -5.60 4.91
N ARG A 35 11.79 -6.65 4.94
CA ARG A 35 12.03 -7.85 5.77
C ARG A 35 11.89 -9.13 4.93
N PRO A 36 12.61 -9.28 3.81
CA PRO A 36 12.38 -10.39 2.87
C PRO A 36 12.63 -11.77 3.52
N HIS A 37 13.57 -11.84 4.48
CA HIS A 37 13.85 -13.04 5.28
C HIS A 37 12.68 -13.49 6.17
N ARG A 38 11.74 -12.58 6.47
CA ARG A 38 10.46 -12.86 7.15
C ARG A 38 9.26 -12.73 6.22
N ARG A 39 9.45 -12.76 4.89
CA ARG A 39 8.38 -12.55 3.90
C ARG A 39 7.64 -11.23 4.12
N ASN A 40 8.37 -10.20 4.53
CA ASN A 40 7.84 -8.86 4.79
C ASN A 40 6.71 -8.85 5.83
N ALA A 41 6.74 -9.79 6.79
CA ALA A 41 5.81 -9.77 7.90
C ALA A 41 5.98 -8.48 8.73
N MET A 42 4.88 -7.91 9.22
CA MET A 42 4.85 -6.66 9.95
C MET A 42 4.98 -6.92 11.45
N ALA A 43 6.17 -6.71 11.98
CA ALA A 43 6.37 -6.56 13.43
C ALA A 43 5.97 -5.14 13.85
N ARG A 44 5.86 -4.89 15.16
CA ARG A 44 5.52 -3.56 15.68
C ARG A 44 6.42 -2.45 15.16
N ARG A 45 7.73 -2.72 15.04
CA ARG A 45 8.69 -1.77 14.45
C ARG A 45 8.35 -1.46 13.00
N THR A 46 8.09 -2.48 12.19
CA THR A 46 7.68 -2.33 10.79
C THR A 46 6.40 -1.50 10.66
N VAL A 47 5.39 -1.76 11.49
CA VAL A 47 4.13 -1.00 11.49
C VAL A 47 4.38 0.47 11.83
N ASN A 48 5.23 0.76 12.82
CA ASN A 48 5.58 2.13 13.20
C ASN A 48 6.31 2.85 12.06
N GLN A 49 7.34 2.24 11.47
CA GLN A 49 8.10 2.84 10.37
C GLN A 49 7.23 3.02 9.10
N LEU A 50 6.31 2.10 8.81
CA LEU A 50 5.33 2.29 7.73
C LEU A 50 4.42 3.47 8.02
N THR A 51 3.95 3.61 9.27
CA THR A 51 3.09 4.72 9.68
C THR A 51 3.82 6.06 9.51
N GLU A 52 5.07 6.14 9.98
CA GLU A 52 5.94 7.31 9.82
C GLU A 52 6.16 7.65 8.34
N ALA A 53 6.49 6.65 7.51
CA ALA A 53 6.68 6.82 6.07
C ALA A 53 5.43 7.33 5.33
N PHE A 54 4.23 6.86 5.69
CA PHE A 54 2.99 7.37 5.11
C PHE A 54 2.64 8.78 5.59
N VAL A 55 2.94 9.12 6.85
CA VAL A 55 2.78 10.50 7.35
C VAL A 55 3.72 11.45 6.62
N GLU A 56 5.01 11.09 6.52
CA GLU A 56 6.03 11.85 5.79
C GLU A 56 5.61 12.06 4.33
N ALA A 57 5.26 10.96 3.63
CA ALA A 57 4.76 11.04 2.26
C ALA A 57 3.49 11.86 2.13
N GLY A 58 2.63 11.90 3.14
CA GLY A 58 1.41 12.70 3.16
C GLY A 58 1.69 14.19 3.26
N GLU A 59 2.63 14.57 4.13
CA GLU A 59 2.95 15.96 4.48
C GLU A 59 3.90 16.64 3.48
N ASP A 60 4.76 15.88 2.80
CA ASP A 60 5.74 16.42 1.84
C ASP A 60 5.05 17.07 0.62
N PRO A 61 5.17 18.39 0.38
CA PRO A 61 4.51 19.05 -0.75
C PRO A 61 5.03 18.60 -2.12
N ASP A 62 6.24 18.05 -2.21
CA ASP A 62 6.88 17.59 -3.45
C ASP A 62 6.51 16.14 -3.81
N VAL A 63 5.91 15.39 -2.88
CA VAL A 63 5.32 14.07 -3.15
C VAL A 63 3.88 14.22 -3.65
N PHE A 64 3.59 13.68 -4.82
CA PHE A 64 2.29 13.72 -5.48
C PHE A 64 1.55 12.37 -5.43
N ALA A 65 2.28 11.26 -5.29
CA ALA A 65 1.74 9.91 -5.17
C ALA A 65 2.61 9.04 -4.26
N VAL A 66 2.05 7.94 -3.76
CA VAL A 66 2.74 6.97 -2.91
C VAL A 66 2.67 5.59 -3.56
N VAL A 67 3.79 4.89 -3.60
CA VAL A 67 3.89 3.49 -4.02
C VAL A 67 4.32 2.66 -2.82
N ILE A 68 3.60 1.58 -2.53
CA ILE A 68 4.01 0.60 -1.53
C ILE A 68 4.32 -0.75 -2.19
N THR A 69 5.44 -1.35 -1.82
CA THR A 69 5.91 -2.66 -2.31
C THR A 69 6.62 -3.43 -1.18
N GLY A 70 6.95 -4.71 -1.41
CA GLY A 70 7.79 -5.51 -0.53
C GLY A 70 9.18 -5.72 -1.13
N ALA A 71 10.21 -5.88 -0.29
CA ALA A 71 11.53 -6.30 -0.75
C ALA A 71 11.54 -7.78 -1.15
N GLY A 72 12.36 -8.14 -2.14
CA GLY A 72 12.46 -9.50 -2.67
C GLY A 72 11.35 -9.85 -3.67
N ASP A 73 11.14 -11.15 -3.90
CA ASP A 73 10.27 -11.68 -4.97
C ASP A 73 9.20 -12.67 -4.47
N LYS A 74 9.29 -13.12 -3.22
CA LYS A 74 8.37 -14.14 -2.67
C LYS A 74 7.07 -13.57 -2.11
N ALA A 75 7.14 -12.43 -1.43
CA ALA A 75 6.01 -11.88 -0.72
C ALA A 75 6.02 -10.36 -0.83
N PHE A 76 4.85 -9.80 -1.14
CA PHE A 76 4.60 -8.40 -0.90
C PHE A 76 4.58 -8.15 0.62
N CYS A 77 3.72 -8.89 1.33
CA CYS A 77 3.63 -8.88 2.79
C CYS A 77 2.86 -10.11 3.29
N ALA A 78 3.42 -10.84 4.25
CA ALA A 78 2.79 -12.03 4.83
C ALA A 78 1.80 -11.75 5.98
N GLY A 79 1.58 -10.48 6.34
CA GLY A 79 0.72 -10.07 7.45
C GLY A 79 1.51 -9.81 8.73
N GLY A 80 0.86 -9.92 9.89
CA GLY A 80 1.51 -9.69 11.19
C GLY A 80 2.63 -10.69 11.50
N ASP A 81 3.64 -10.25 12.25
CA ASP A 81 4.74 -11.11 12.69
C ASP A 81 4.28 -12.11 13.78
N MET A 82 3.98 -13.34 13.34
CA MET A 82 3.52 -14.41 14.23
C MET A 82 4.52 -14.77 15.34
N LYS A 83 5.83 -14.55 15.12
CA LYS A 83 6.84 -14.82 16.15
C LYS A 83 6.77 -13.77 17.25
N GLU A 84 6.68 -12.48 16.86
CA GLU A 84 6.49 -11.40 17.83
C GLU A 84 5.19 -11.59 18.65
N MET A 85 4.11 -12.03 18.00
CA MET A 85 2.85 -12.34 18.69
C MET A 85 2.99 -13.48 19.71
N ASP A 86 3.66 -14.58 19.36
CA ASP A 86 3.92 -15.69 20.29
C ASP A 86 4.81 -15.25 21.46
N ASP A 87 5.86 -14.48 21.20
CA ASP A 87 6.77 -13.95 22.21
C ASP A 87 6.03 -13.03 23.20
N ILE A 88 5.12 -12.16 22.71
CA ILE A 88 4.26 -11.31 23.56
C ILE A 88 3.34 -12.18 24.43
N ALA A 89 2.65 -13.16 23.84
CA ALA A 89 1.74 -14.04 24.56
C ALA A 89 2.45 -14.82 25.67
N ARG A 90 3.64 -15.38 25.38
CA ARG A 90 4.48 -16.08 26.37
C ARG A 90 4.97 -15.17 27.50
N SER A 91 5.12 -13.87 27.25
CA SER A 91 5.47 -12.89 28.27
C SER A 91 4.32 -12.51 29.22
N GLY A 92 3.13 -13.10 29.04
CA GLY A 92 1.93 -12.79 29.84
C GLY A 92 1.27 -11.45 29.48
N ARG A 93 1.78 -10.75 28.46
CA ARG A 93 1.18 -9.54 27.92
C ARG A 93 0.08 -9.89 26.92
N GLN A 94 -0.91 -9.02 26.82
CA GLN A 94 -1.93 -9.16 25.78
C GLN A 94 -1.35 -8.82 24.42
N VAL A 95 -1.69 -9.64 23.42
CA VAL A 95 -1.41 -9.33 22.02
C VAL A 95 -2.22 -8.09 21.63
N HIS A 96 -1.62 -7.22 20.83
CA HIS A 96 -2.28 -6.01 20.37
C HIS A 96 -3.52 -6.34 19.55
N VAL A 97 -4.64 -5.68 19.85
CA VAL A 97 -5.88 -5.81 19.08
C VAL A 97 -5.85 -4.77 17.96
N PRO A 98 -6.11 -5.14 16.69
CA PRO A 98 -6.12 -4.19 15.59
C PRO A 98 -7.06 -3.01 15.85
N MET A 99 -6.65 -1.81 15.42
CA MET A 99 -7.43 -0.58 15.58
C MET A 99 -7.75 -0.21 17.04
N THR A 100 -6.84 -0.52 17.97
CA THR A 100 -6.94 -0.10 19.38
C THR A 100 -5.68 0.67 19.79
N GLY A 101 -5.82 1.66 20.68
CA GLY A 101 -4.68 2.44 21.21
C GLY A 101 -4.76 3.94 20.92
N LEU A 102 -3.73 4.67 21.36
CA LEU A 102 -3.61 6.13 21.23
C LEU A 102 -2.87 6.58 19.96
N TYR A 103 -2.11 5.70 19.34
CA TYR A 103 -1.40 5.99 18.08
C TYR A 103 -2.31 5.67 16.89
N ARG A 104 -2.22 6.48 15.84
CA ARG A 104 -2.96 6.25 14.59
C ARG A 104 -2.57 4.88 14.03
N ALA A 105 -3.54 4.04 13.74
CA ALA A 105 -3.23 2.74 13.15
C ALA A 105 -2.72 2.96 11.72
N LEU A 106 -1.71 2.19 11.29
CA LEU A 106 -1.15 2.25 9.92
C LEU A 106 -2.23 2.39 8.86
N PHE A 107 -3.26 1.54 8.93
CA PHE A 107 -4.32 1.54 7.93
C PHE A 107 -5.23 2.78 7.98
N GLU A 108 -5.42 3.40 9.14
CA GLU A 108 -6.12 4.69 9.23
C GLU A 108 -5.32 5.79 8.52
N VAL A 109 -4.00 5.81 8.72
CA VAL A 109 -3.11 6.75 8.04
C VAL A 109 -3.13 6.53 6.52
N MET A 110 -3.09 5.27 6.06
CA MET A 110 -3.20 4.94 4.64
C MET A 110 -4.53 5.41 4.04
N LEU A 111 -5.66 5.13 4.71
CA LEU A 111 -7.00 5.52 4.25
C LEU A 111 -7.20 7.05 4.25
N GLU A 112 -6.54 7.77 5.14
CA GLU A 112 -6.58 9.23 5.21
C GLU A 112 -5.56 9.94 4.32
N THR A 113 -4.58 9.21 3.76
CA THR A 113 -3.61 9.78 2.82
C THR A 113 -4.35 10.33 1.61
N TYR A 114 -4.38 11.65 1.44
CA TYR A 114 -5.12 12.32 0.35
C TYR A 114 -4.41 12.26 -1.02
N LYS A 115 -3.24 11.63 -1.10
CA LYS A 115 -2.49 11.39 -2.34
C LYS A 115 -2.83 10.00 -2.89
N PRO A 116 -2.77 9.77 -4.21
CA PRO A 116 -2.93 8.43 -4.78
C PRO A 116 -1.94 7.44 -4.16
N VAL A 117 -2.44 6.27 -3.74
CA VAL A 117 -1.67 5.17 -3.17
C VAL A 117 -1.76 3.96 -4.09
N ILE A 118 -0.60 3.53 -4.59
CA ILE A 118 -0.45 2.39 -5.49
C ILE A 118 0.19 1.24 -4.71
N ALA A 119 -0.51 0.11 -4.61
CA ALA A 119 0.09 -1.14 -4.17
C ALA A 119 0.74 -1.84 -5.37
N ALA A 120 2.07 -1.88 -5.39
CA ALA A 120 2.86 -2.71 -6.29
C ALA A 120 3.09 -4.08 -5.63
N ILE A 121 2.19 -5.01 -5.89
CA ILE A 121 2.13 -6.33 -5.27
C ILE A 121 3.10 -7.28 -5.98
N ASN A 122 4.36 -7.25 -5.56
CA ASN A 122 5.48 -7.98 -6.15
C ASN A 122 5.61 -9.45 -5.72
N GLY A 123 4.62 -9.97 -4.97
CA GLY A 123 4.57 -11.34 -4.45
C GLY A 123 3.29 -11.56 -3.64
N HIS A 124 3.22 -12.64 -2.83
CA HIS A 124 2.02 -12.94 -2.04
C HIS A 124 1.67 -11.82 -1.02
N ALA A 125 0.38 -11.49 -0.93
CA ALA A 125 -0.19 -10.48 -0.02
C ALA A 125 -1.23 -11.12 0.92
N ILE A 126 -0.81 -11.49 2.12
CA ILE A 126 -1.58 -12.34 3.03
C ILE A 126 -1.94 -11.59 4.32
N ALA A 127 -3.15 -11.81 4.84
CA ALA A 127 -3.62 -11.25 6.11
C ALA A 127 -3.45 -9.73 6.14
N GLY A 128 -2.70 -9.17 7.10
CA GLY A 128 -2.39 -7.74 7.13
C GLY A 128 -1.75 -7.18 5.84
N GLY A 129 -1.04 -8.01 5.07
CA GLY A 129 -0.55 -7.63 3.74
C GLY A 129 -1.67 -7.46 2.71
N CYS A 130 -2.73 -8.28 2.79
CA CYS A 130 -3.96 -8.08 2.03
C CYS A 130 -4.68 -6.80 2.52
N GLU A 131 -4.67 -6.49 3.81
CA GLU A 131 -5.25 -5.24 4.34
C GLU A 131 -4.54 -3.97 3.82
N ILE A 132 -3.21 -4.01 3.60
CA ILE A 132 -2.48 -2.95 2.88
C ILE A 132 -3.03 -2.81 1.45
N VAL A 133 -3.22 -3.93 0.76
CA VAL A 133 -3.79 -3.93 -0.60
C VAL A 133 -5.19 -3.31 -0.60
N LEU A 134 -6.07 -3.71 0.31
CA LEU A 134 -7.44 -3.17 0.43
C LEU A 134 -7.45 -1.67 0.77
N SER A 135 -6.42 -1.17 1.46
CA SER A 135 -6.27 0.23 1.83
C SER A 135 -5.66 1.11 0.72
N SER A 136 -5.25 0.51 -0.40
CA SER A 136 -4.63 1.22 -1.54
C SER A 136 -5.66 1.56 -2.63
N ASP A 137 -5.47 2.67 -3.33
CA ASP A 137 -6.41 3.13 -4.37
C ASP A 137 -6.29 2.30 -5.65
N VAL A 138 -5.05 1.99 -6.03
CA VAL A 138 -4.72 1.21 -7.22
C VAL A 138 -3.85 0.02 -6.84
N ARG A 139 -4.10 -1.12 -7.47
CA ARG A 139 -3.44 -2.38 -7.17
C ARG A 139 -2.92 -3.01 -8.45
N ILE A 140 -1.60 -3.10 -8.56
CA ILE A 140 -0.89 -3.75 -9.68
C ILE A 140 -0.16 -4.95 -9.09
N ALA A 141 -0.46 -6.14 -9.60
CA ALA A 141 0.10 -7.37 -9.08
C ALA A 141 0.96 -8.09 -10.12
N VAL A 142 1.93 -8.84 -9.62
CA VAL A 142 2.68 -9.78 -10.45
C VAL A 142 1.91 -11.09 -10.62
N GLU A 143 1.99 -11.67 -11.82
CA GLU A 143 1.58 -13.05 -12.09
C GLU A 143 2.15 -14.03 -11.06
N GLY A 144 1.35 -15.03 -10.70
CA GLY A 144 1.73 -16.07 -9.74
C GLY A 144 1.67 -15.66 -8.26
N ALA A 145 1.42 -14.39 -7.96
CA ALA A 145 1.10 -13.96 -6.61
C ALA A 145 -0.28 -14.45 -6.17
N THR A 146 -0.49 -14.48 -4.85
CA THR A 146 -1.80 -14.78 -4.25
C THR A 146 -2.14 -13.75 -3.20
N ILE A 147 -3.44 -13.53 -3.01
CA ILE A 147 -3.97 -12.59 -2.02
C ILE A 147 -5.04 -13.26 -1.16
N GLY A 148 -5.14 -12.89 0.11
CA GLY A 148 -6.25 -13.36 0.95
C GLY A 148 -6.15 -12.96 2.41
N LEU A 149 -7.32 -12.89 3.05
CA LEU A 149 -7.48 -12.70 4.49
C LEU A 149 -7.53 -14.10 5.14
N THR A 150 -6.48 -14.48 5.85
CA THR A 150 -6.30 -15.87 6.36
C THR A 150 -6.35 -15.98 7.88
N GLU A 151 -6.75 -14.90 8.55
CA GLU A 151 -6.80 -14.70 10.00
C GLU A 151 -7.72 -15.72 10.67
N ALA A 152 -8.86 -16.07 10.04
CA ALA A 152 -9.81 -17.03 10.59
C ALA A 152 -9.18 -18.42 10.84
N ARG A 153 -8.20 -18.82 10.03
CA ARG A 153 -7.46 -20.09 10.21
C ARG A 153 -6.59 -20.12 11.48
N ARG A 154 -6.34 -18.96 12.09
CA ARG A 154 -5.54 -18.79 13.31
C ARG A 154 -6.38 -18.28 14.48
N GLY A 155 -7.71 -18.24 14.35
CA GLY A 155 -8.59 -17.69 15.38
C GLY A 155 -8.43 -16.17 15.58
N MET A 156 -7.92 -15.46 14.57
CA MET A 156 -7.73 -14.00 14.59
C MET A 156 -8.77 -13.29 13.71
N GLY A 157 -8.88 -11.97 13.85
CA GLY A 157 -9.78 -11.13 13.06
C GLY A 157 -9.05 -10.30 12.01
N ALA A 158 -9.65 -10.18 10.82
CA ALA A 158 -9.29 -9.22 9.78
C ALA A 158 -10.21 -7.99 9.89
N ASN A 159 -9.99 -7.10 10.84
CA ASN A 159 -10.96 -6.05 11.18
C ASN A 159 -11.21 -5.11 9.98
N LEU A 160 -10.14 -4.59 9.38
CA LEU A 160 -10.26 -3.72 8.21
C LEU A 160 -10.71 -4.51 6.99
N GLY A 161 -10.17 -5.72 6.81
CA GLY A 161 -10.57 -6.62 5.71
C GLY A 161 -12.07 -6.92 5.69
N SER A 162 -12.66 -7.15 6.86
CA SER A 162 -14.10 -7.41 7.03
C SER A 162 -14.99 -6.20 6.69
N VAL A 163 -14.40 -5.00 6.72
CA VAL A 163 -15.09 -3.74 6.42
C VAL A 163 -14.90 -3.36 4.94
N LEU A 164 -13.67 -3.41 4.42
CA LEU A 164 -13.37 -2.93 3.07
C LEU A 164 -13.66 -3.97 1.98
N LEU A 165 -13.38 -5.26 2.20
CA LEU A 165 -13.57 -6.25 1.14
C LEU A 165 -15.02 -6.29 0.61
N PRO A 166 -16.07 -6.30 1.47
CA PRO A 166 -17.46 -6.25 0.99
C PRO A 166 -17.87 -4.93 0.32
N ARG A 167 -17.05 -3.87 0.43
CA ARG A 167 -17.24 -2.59 -0.29
C ARG A 167 -16.54 -2.59 -1.65
N LEU A 168 -15.52 -3.44 -1.83
CA LEU A 168 -14.66 -3.45 -3.02
C LEU A 168 -15.05 -4.52 -4.04
N VAL A 169 -15.65 -5.64 -3.60
CA VAL A 169 -16.08 -6.75 -4.48
C VAL A 169 -17.53 -7.14 -4.16
N PRO A 170 -18.21 -7.92 -5.04
CA PRO A 170 -19.56 -8.41 -4.75
C PRO A 170 -19.62 -9.11 -3.39
N ARG A 171 -20.64 -8.76 -2.61
CA ARG A 171 -20.76 -9.22 -1.21
C ARG A 171 -20.66 -10.75 -1.08
N ALA A 172 -21.23 -11.52 -1.99
CA ALA A 172 -21.15 -12.99 -1.95
C ALA A 172 -19.70 -13.48 -2.05
N VAL A 173 -18.89 -12.90 -2.93
CA VAL A 173 -17.47 -13.20 -3.08
C VAL A 173 -16.71 -12.79 -1.83
N ALA A 174 -16.96 -11.58 -1.30
CA ALA A 174 -16.32 -11.13 -0.05
C ALA A 174 -16.59 -12.08 1.12
N MET A 175 -17.84 -12.53 1.30
CA MET A 175 -18.19 -13.44 2.39
C MET A 175 -17.59 -14.84 2.20
N ASP A 176 -17.50 -15.36 0.97
CA ASP A 176 -16.79 -16.61 0.68
C ASP A 176 -15.33 -16.52 1.14
N LEU A 177 -14.62 -15.47 0.74
CA LEU A 177 -13.21 -15.28 1.09
C LEU A 177 -13.01 -15.10 2.60
N LEU A 178 -13.87 -14.33 3.26
CA LEU A 178 -13.80 -14.11 4.71
C LEU A 178 -14.07 -15.39 5.50
N TYR A 179 -15.06 -16.20 5.11
CA TYR A 179 -15.44 -17.42 5.84
C TYR A 179 -14.51 -18.60 5.57
N THR A 180 -14.10 -18.79 4.31
CA THR A 180 -13.20 -19.89 3.93
C THR A 180 -11.75 -19.58 4.28
N ALA A 181 -11.42 -18.28 4.46
CA ALA A 181 -10.06 -17.79 4.64
C ALA A 181 -9.10 -18.33 3.58
N ARG A 182 -9.61 -18.60 2.37
CA ARG A 182 -8.80 -19.08 1.24
C ARG A 182 -8.02 -17.92 0.63
N THR A 183 -6.87 -18.25 0.07
CA THR A 183 -6.11 -17.35 -0.78
C THR A 183 -6.53 -17.57 -2.23
N ILE A 184 -6.54 -16.49 -3.01
CA ILE A 184 -6.88 -16.52 -4.43
C ILE A 184 -5.68 -16.08 -5.28
N PRO A 185 -5.52 -16.62 -6.50
CA PRO A 185 -4.58 -16.07 -7.46
C PRO A 185 -4.98 -14.64 -7.84
N VAL A 186 -4.01 -13.80 -8.17
CA VAL A 186 -4.27 -12.38 -8.50
C VAL A 186 -5.08 -12.20 -9.79
N GLU A 187 -5.10 -13.21 -10.64
CA GLU A 187 -5.94 -13.31 -11.84
C GLU A 187 -7.42 -13.39 -11.46
N GLU A 188 -7.80 -14.25 -10.50
CA GLU A 188 -9.16 -14.30 -9.95
C GLU A 188 -9.53 -12.96 -9.28
N ALA A 189 -8.57 -12.37 -8.54
CA ALA A 189 -8.76 -11.06 -7.92
C ALA A 189 -8.98 -9.94 -8.96
N LYS A 190 -8.34 -10.02 -10.14
CA LYS A 190 -8.55 -9.09 -11.25
C LYS A 190 -9.94 -9.26 -11.85
N GLU A 191 -10.41 -10.49 -12.06
CA GLU A 191 -11.74 -10.77 -12.61
C GLU A 191 -12.88 -10.17 -11.76
N MET A 192 -12.73 -10.16 -10.44
CA MET A 192 -13.72 -9.55 -9.52
C MET A 192 -13.53 -8.04 -9.31
N GLY A 193 -12.59 -7.39 -10.00
CA GLY A 193 -12.29 -5.96 -9.86
C GLY A 193 -11.48 -5.58 -8.62
N LEU A 194 -10.96 -6.57 -7.88
CA LEU A 194 -10.08 -6.32 -6.73
C LEU A 194 -8.68 -5.93 -7.17
N ILE A 195 -8.16 -6.38 -8.31
CA ILE A 195 -6.85 -5.97 -8.84
C ILE A 195 -7.03 -5.23 -10.17
N ASN A 196 -6.33 -4.11 -10.35
CA ASN A 196 -6.43 -3.31 -11.58
C ASN A 196 -5.63 -3.92 -12.73
N ARG A 197 -4.42 -4.41 -12.45
CA ARG A 197 -3.51 -4.98 -13.45
C ARG A 197 -2.77 -6.18 -12.87
N VAL A 198 -2.59 -7.20 -13.70
CA VAL A 198 -1.71 -8.34 -13.44
C VAL A 198 -0.66 -8.32 -14.54
N VAL A 199 0.62 -8.40 -14.17
CA VAL A 199 1.77 -8.16 -15.05
C VAL A 199 2.78 -9.32 -14.91
N PRO A 200 3.39 -9.80 -15.99
CA PRO A 200 4.51 -10.73 -15.95
C PRO A 200 5.65 -10.24 -15.04
N ARG A 201 6.44 -11.17 -14.50
CA ARG A 201 7.51 -10.86 -13.53
C ARG A 201 8.56 -9.93 -14.12
N GLU A 202 8.98 -10.23 -15.35
CA GLU A 202 10.00 -9.53 -16.12
C GLU A 202 9.64 -8.06 -16.39
N ASP A 203 8.35 -7.76 -16.54
CA ASP A 203 7.86 -6.43 -16.89
C ASP A 203 7.33 -5.65 -15.67
N PHE A 204 7.22 -6.30 -14.51
CA PHE A 204 6.50 -5.78 -13.36
C PHE A 204 7.00 -4.40 -12.91
N GLU A 205 8.31 -4.22 -12.75
CA GLU A 205 8.88 -2.95 -12.31
C GLU A 205 8.64 -1.83 -13.33
N ALA A 206 8.86 -2.11 -14.62
CA ALA A 206 8.68 -1.15 -15.69
C ALA A 206 7.21 -0.72 -15.84
N GLU A 207 6.26 -1.64 -15.74
CA GLU A 207 4.83 -1.33 -15.81
C GLU A 207 4.30 -0.60 -14.57
N VAL A 208 4.84 -0.87 -13.38
CA VAL A 208 4.54 -0.08 -12.18
C VAL A 208 5.07 1.34 -12.36
N GLN A 209 6.33 1.51 -12.77
CA GLN A 209 6.92 2.84 -12.98
C GLN A 209 6.13 3.64 -14.03
N LYS A 210 5.79 3.03 -15.16
CA LYS A 210 4.96 3.65 -16.20
C LYS A 210 3.59 4.08 -15.67
N TYR A 211 2.96 3.26 -14.83
CA TYR A 211 1.69 3.63 -14.20
C TYR A 211 1.82 4.82 -13.25
N VAL A 212 2.93 4.88 -12.50
CA VAL A 212 3.26 6.02 -11.65
C VAL A 212 3.46 7.27 -12.51
N ASP A 213 4.20 7.17 -13.61
CA ASP A 213 4.43 8.28 -14.55
C ASP A 213 3.11 8.79 -15.14
N ASP A 214 2.19 7.89 -15.51
CA ASP A 214 0.85 8.24 -15.97
C ASP A 214 0.08 9.05 -14.91
N ILE A 215 0.20 8.70 -13.62
CA ILE A 215 -0.39 9.47 -12.52
C ILE A 215 0.29 10.84 -12.40
N LEU A 216 1.62 10.88 -12.38
CA LEU A 216 2.41 12.11 -12.22
C LEU A 216 2.25 13.09 -13.40
N ALA A 217 1.80 12.61 -14.55
CA ALA A 217 1.43 13.45 -15.69
C ALA A 217 0.18 14.33 -15.44
N ASN A 218 -0.59 14.07 -14.38
CA ASN A 218 -1.81 14.80 -14.02
C ASN A 218 -1.60 15.79 -12.86
N SER A 219 -2.46 16.81 -12.76
CA SER A 219 -2.39 17.80 -11.68
C SER A 219 -2.56 17.14 -10.30
N PRO A 220 -1.56 17.23 -9.41
CA PRO A 220 -1.64 16.69 -8.05
C PRO A 220 -2.76 17.33 -7.23
N VAL A 221 -3.04 18.63 -7.40
CA VAL A 221 -4.18 19.29 -6.75
C VAL A 221 -5.51 18.62 -7.14
N THR A 222 -5.66 18.31 -8.43
CA THR A 222 -6.88 17.68 -8.96
C THR A 222 -7.00 16.22 -8.48
N LEU A 223 -5.90 15.45 -8.48
CA LEU A 223 -5.89 14.08 -7.99
C LEU A 223 -6.25 13.99 -6.51
N ARG A 224 -5.66 14.88 -5.68
CA ARG A 224 -5.99 15.00 -4.25
C ARG A 224 -7.47 15.30 -4.05
N ARG A 225 -8.01 16.21 -4.86
CA ARG A 225 -9.42 16.55 -4.84
C ARG A 225 -10.32 15.35 -5.18
N TYR A 226 -9.96 14.57 -6.19
CA TYR A 226 -10.71 13.35 -6.54
C TYR A 226 -10.71 12.34 -5.40
N LYS A 227 -9.55 12.05 -4.82
CA LYS A 227 -9.43 11.10 -3.71
C LYS A 227 -10.23 11.56 -2.49
N GLU A 228 -10.08 12.82 -2.09
CA GLU A 228 -10.82 13.34 -0.93
C GLU A 228 -12.34 13.28 -1.11
N MET A 229 -12.84 13.67 -2.28
CA MET A 229 -14.27 13.57 -2.59
C MET A 229 -14.71 12.10 -2.53
N ALA A 230 -14.03 11.20 -3.24
CA ALA A 230 -14.41 9.79 -3.32
C ALA A 230 -14.42 9.11 -1.94
N THR A 231 -13.38 9.30 -1.13
CA THR A 231 -13.24 8.68 0.18
C THR A 231 -14.26 9.24 1.18
N LYS A 232 -14.34 10.58 1.30
CA LYS A 232 -15.22 11.21 2.30
C LYS A 232 -16.71 11.13 1.92
N SER A 233 -17.03 10.95 0.64
CA SER A 233 -18.42 10.80 0.19
C SER A 233 -18.91 9.36 0.10
N TRP A 234 -18.04 8.36 0.28
CA TRP A 234 -18.35 6.94 0.00
C TRP A 234 -19.64 6.43 0.67
N GLY A 235 -19.93 6.88 1.88
CA GLY A 235 -21.12 6.48 2.65
C GLY A 235 -22.29 7.46 2.60
N LEU A 236 -22.20 8.55 1.82
CA LEU A 236 -23.19 9.61 1.81
C LEU A 236 -24.26 9.39 0.73
N PRO A 237 -25.52 9.82 0.97
CA PRO A 237 -26.50 9.94 -0.10
C PRO A 237 -25.98 10.87 -1.21
N LEU A 238 -26.27 10.54 -2.48
CA LEU A 238 -25.76 11.28 -3.65
C LEU A 238 -25.93 12.81 -3.55
N PRO A 239 -27.08 13.36 -3.12
CA PRO A 239 -27.23 14.82 -3.00
C PRO A 239 -26.30 15.45 -1.94
N SER A 240 -25.96 14.71 -0.89
CA SER A 240 -25.01 15.14 0.15
C SER A 240 -23.57 14.99 -0.34
N ALA A 241 -23.25 13.89 -1.02
CA ALA A 241 -21.96 13.63 -1.64
C ALA A 241 -21.55 14.74 -2.62
N LEU A 242 -22.45 15.15 -3.52
CA LEU A 242 -22.19 16.21 -4.50
C LEU A 242 -21.96 17.59 -3.87
N ARG A 243 -22.55 17.85 -2.70
CA ARG A 243 -22.43 19.13 -1.98
C ARG A 243 -21.25 19.18 -1.01
N LEU A 244 -20.61 18.05 -0.72
CA LEU A 244 -19.55 17.92 0.28
C LEU A 244 -18.36 18.86 -0.01
N ASN A 245 -17.98 18.99 -1.28
CA ASN A 245 -16.98 19.94 -1.77
C ASN A 245 -15.64 19.97 -0.99
N VAL A 246 -15.14 18.83 -0.51
CA VAL A 246 -13.93 18.68 0.34
C VAL A 246 -12.63 18.54 -0.43
N GLY A 247 -11.52 18.97 0.17
CA GLY A 247 -10.18 18.96 -0.43
C GLY A 247 -9.84 20.24 -1.19
N PRO A 248 -8.63 20.35 -1.74
CA PRO A 248 -8.18 21.57 -2.40
C PRO A 248 -9.05 21.87 -3.64
N ASN A 249 -9.23 23.16 -3.96
CA ASN A 249 -10.06 23.56 -5.10
C ASN A 249 -9.22 23.64 -6.38
N PRO A 250 -9.36 22.70 -7.34
CA PRO A 250 -8.54 22.68 -8.55
C PRO A 250 -8.86 23.86 -9.47
N TYR A 251 -10.04 24.48 -9.39
CA TYR A 251 -10.36 25.63 -10.24
C TYR A 251 -9.61 26.90 -9.84
N LEU A 252 -9.15 26.99 -8.58
CA LEU A 252 -8.42 28.14 -8.06
C LEU A 252 -6.89 27.94 -8.07
N SER A 253 -6.40 26.76 -8.42
CA SER A 253 -4.98 26.43 -8.32
C SER A 253 -4.11 27.05 -9.43
N GLU A 254 -2.81 27.17 -9.16
CA GLU A 254 -1.79 27.47 -10.18
C GLU A 254 -1.71 26.34 -11.22
N ASP A 255 -1.85 25.08 -10.77
CA ASP A 255 -1.89 23.91 -11.65
C ASP A 255 -2.94 24.08 -12.76
N ARG A 256 -4.14 24.60 -12.46
CA ARG A 256 -5.17 24.81 -13.49
C ARG A 256 -4.79 25.90 -14.50
N VAL A 257 -4.06 26.95 -14.08
CA VAL A 257 -3.50 27.95 -15.03
C VAL A 257 -2.52 27.26 -15.96
N GLU A 258 -1.60 26.48 -15.40
CA GLU A 258 -0.54 25.79 -16.13
C GLU A 258 -1.10 24.73 -17.08
N GLY A 259 -2.04 23.90 -16.63
CA GLY A 259 -2.65 22.85 -17.46
C GLY A 259 -3.33 23.41 -18.71
N VAL A 260 -4.09 24.51 -18.57
CA VAL A 260 -4.70 25.20 -19.72
C VAL A 260 -3.63 25.77 -20.66
N ARG A 261 -2.61 26.41 -20.11
CA ARG A 261 -1.51 26.99 -20.90
C ARG A 261 -0.74 25.91 -21.66
N ALA A 262 -0.29 24.86 -20.98
CA ALA A 262 0.48 23.76 -21.56
C ALA A 262 -0.30 23.05 -22.68
N PHE A 263 -1.61 22.86 -22.51
CA PHE A 263 -2.48 22.30 -23.54
C PHE A 263 -2.53 23.18 -24.81
N LEU A 264 -2.74 24.48 -24.65
CA LEU A 264 -2.77 25.43 -25.78
C LEU A 264 -1.40 25.54 -26.47
N GLU A 265 -0.31 25.46 -25.70
CA GLU A 265 1.08 25.50 -26.18
C GLU A 265 1.59 24.14 -26.70
N LYS A 266 0.79 23.06 -26.59
CA LYS A 266 1.14 21.69 -26.99
C LYS A 266 2.45 21.17 -26.35
N ARG A 267 2.64 21.44 -25.06
CA ARG A 267 3.77 20.94 -24.26
C ARG A 267 3.27 20.19 -23.04
N ALA A 268 4.18 19.45 -22.40
CA ALA A 268 3.89 18.86 -21.09
C ALA A 268 3.72 19.97 -20.03
N PRO A 269 2.76 19.83 -19.11
CA PRO A 269 2.59 20.73 -17.98
C PRO A 269 3.66 20.50 -16.91
N VAL A 270 4.00 21.55 -16.16
CA VAL A 270 4.88 21.48 -14.98
C VAL A 270 4.06 21.74 -13.73
N TRP A 271 3.68 20.66 -13.04
CA TRP A 271 2.84 20.73 -11.85
C TRP A 271 3.59 21.24 -10.62
N LYS A 272 2.89 22.03 -9.80
CA LYS A 272 3.45 22.69 -8.62
C LYS A 272 2.72 22.36 -7.32
N ASN A 273 1.63 21.59 -7.41
CA ASN A 273 0.81 21.16 -6.27
C ASN A 273 0.25 22.34 -5.45
N ARG A 274 -0.14 23.42 -6.12
CA ARG A 274 -0.74 24.62 -5.56
C ARG A 274 -1.60 25.36 -6.58
#